data_AF-T1KYD8-F1
#
_entry.id   AF-T1KYD8-F1
#
_cell.length_a   1.000
_cell.length_b   1.000
_cell.length_c   1.000
_cell.angle_alpha   90.00
_cell.angle_beta   90.00
_cell.angle_gamma   90.00
#
_symmetry.space_group_name_H-M   'P 1'
#
loop_
_entity.id
_entity.type
_entity.pdbx_description
1 polymer ?
#
loop_
_entity_poly.entity_id
_entity_poly.type
_entity_poly.pdbx_seq_one_letter_code
_entity_poly.pdbx_strand_id
1 'polypeptide(L)'
;MDPVNEEVRAKAHQKLEETGKRDELKRLLQSRLVESQFQEKVAEMCKDYIKGKDLDSLSTDSAVDAMVKNIAPDARALVPDEVRKELVRNIASMISGNPPPPDVVPK
;
A
#
# COMPACT_ATOMS: atom_id res chain seq x y z
N MET A 1 2.95 16.22 16.50
CA MET A 1 3.96 15.46 15.74
C MET A 1 5.28 16.15 15.98
N ASP A 2 6.27 15.44 16.50
CA ASP A 2 7.57 16.01 16.87
C ASP A 2 8.39 16.37 15.61
N PRO A 3 8.90 17.61 15.48
CA PRO A 3 9.57 18.08 14.26
C PRO A 3 10.84 17.28 13.92
N VAL A 4 11.53 16.74 14.93
CA VAL A 4 12.69 15.86 14.76
C VAL A 4 12.30 14.56 14.04
N ASN A 5 11.11 14.03 14.30
CA ASN A 5 10.62 12.81 13.65
C ASN A 5 10.27 13.05 12.18
N GLU A 6 9.86 14.27 11.83
CA GLU A 6 9.55 14.65 10.45
C GLU A 6 10.80 14.76 9.58
N GLU A 7 11.87 15.39 10.10
CA GLU A 7 13.16 15.49 9.41
C GLU A 7 13.79 14.12 9.16
N VAL A 8 13.73 13.22 10.16
CA VAL A 8 14.22 11.84 10.02
C VAL A 8 13.45 11.08 8.94
N ARG A 9 12.11 11.22 8.89
CA ARG A 9 11.27 10.60 7.85
C ARG A 9 11.59 11.14 6.47
N ALA A 10 11.80 12.46 6.34
CA ALA A 10 12.15 13.09 5.07
C ALA A 10 13.50 12.58 4.54
N LYS A 11 14.53 12.55 5.39
CA LYS A 11 15.86 12.01 5.04
C LYS A 11 15.81 10.53 4.65
N ALA A 12 15.01 9.74 5.37
CA ALA A 12 14.80 8.33 5.04
C ALA A 12 14.12 8.16 3.67
N HIS A 13 13.07 8.95 3.39
CA HIS A 13 12.38 8.92 2.10
C HIS A 13 13.33 9.27 0.95
N GLN A 14 14.08 10.37 1.08
CA GLN A 14 15.05 10.82 0.08
C GLN A 14 16.09 9.72 -0.21
N LYS A 15 16.67 9.11 0.84
CA LYS A 15 17.64 8.02 0.68
C LYS A 15 17.06 6.81 -0.05
N LEU A 16 15.81 6.44 0.23
CA LEU A 16 15.14 5.33 -0.45
C LEU A 16 14.82 5.65 -1.92
N GLU A 17 14.53 6.90 -2.25
CA GLU A 17 14.32 7.36 -3.62
C GLU A 17 15.61 7.36 -4.44
N GLU A 18 16.66 8.00 -3.94
CA GLU A 18 17.94 8.14 -4.64
C GLU A 18 18.63 6.79 -4.88
N THR A 19 18.39 5.80 -4.02
CA THR A 19 18.93 4.45 -4.16
C THR A 19 18.05 3.50 -4.96
N GLY A 20 16.88 3.94 -5.45
CA GLY A 20 15.91 3.11 -6.17
C GLY A 20 15.18 2.08 -5.29
N LYS A 21 15.49 2.01 -4.00
CA LYS A 21 14.89 1.09 -3.02
C LYS A 21 13.40 1.32 -2.83
N ARG A 22 12.91 2.54 -3.08
CA ARG A 22 11.47 2.83 -3.09
C ARG A 22 10.73 2.03 -4.15
N ASP A 23 11.29 1.88 -5.35
CA ASP A 23 10.68 1.09 -6.42
C ASP A 23 10.72 -0.41 -6.13
N GLU A 24 11.78 -0.87 -5.46
CA GLU A 24 11.87 -2.25 -4.95
C GLU A 24 10.78 -2.54 -3.91
N LEU A 25 10.59 -1.66 -2.93
CA LEU A 25 9.50 -1.76 -1.94
C LEU A 25 8.11 -1.72 -2.59
N LYS A 26 7.94 -0.89 -3.63
CA LYS A 26 6.68 -0.82 -4.39
C LYS A 26 6.40 -2.14 -5.11
N ARG A 27 7.41 -2.74 -5.75
CA ARG A 27 7.29 -4.05 -6.41
C ARG A 27 6.97 -5.17 -5.41
N LEU A 28 7.66 -5.18 -4.26
CA LEU A 28 7.40 -6.13 -3.19
C LEU A 28 5.95 -6.04 -2.70
N LEU A 29 5.48 -4.83 -2.37
CA LEU A 29 4.10 -4.60 -1.97
C LEU A 29 3.12 -5.09 -3.04
N GLN A 30 3.34 -4.75 -4.32
CA GLN A 30 2.48 -5.21 -5.41
C GLN A 30 2.40 -6.73 -5.50
N SER A 31 3.53 -7.45 -5.39
CA SER A 31 3.55 -8.92 -5.37
C SER A 31 2.72 -9.49 -4.22
N ARG A 32 2.92 -8.98 -3.00
CA ARG A 32 2.20 -9.43 -1.81
C ARG A 32 0.70 -9.12 -1.84
N LEU A 33 0.29 -8.00 -2.44
CA LEU A 33 -1.13 -7.70 -2.62
C LEU A 33 -1.80 -8.67 -3.61
N VAL A 34 -1.10 -9.06 -4.67
CA VAL A 34 -1.61 -10.11 -5.59
C VAL A 34 -1.72 -11.46 -4.86
N GLU A 35 -0.67 -11.87 -4.14
CA GLU A 35 -0.65 -13.14 -3.41
C GLU A 35 -1.73 -13.23 -2.30
N SER A 36 -2.09 -12.09 -1.69
CA SER A 36 -3.10 -12.02 -0.62
C SER A 36 -4.54 -11.85 -1.09
N GLN A 37 -4.78 -11.94 -2.41
CA GLN A 37 -6.07 -11.73 -3.06
C GLN A 37 -6.66 -10.33 -2.76
N PHE A 38 -5.79 -9.34 -2.54
CA PHE A 38 -6.22 -7.99 -2.21
C PHE A 38 -6.98 -7.36 -3.37
N GLN A 39 -6.49 -7.56 -4.60
CA GLN A 39 -7.08 -6.93 -5.79
C GLN A 39 -8.50 -7.43 -6.04
N GLU A 40 -8.76 -8.72 -5.83
CA GLU A 40 -10.06 -9.36 -5.97
C GLU A 40 -11.06 -8.80 -4.97
N LYS A 41 -10.65 -8.67 -3.69
CA LYS A 41 -11.50 -8.11 -2.63
C LYS A 41 -11.82 -6.64 -2.90
N VAL A 42 -10.84 -5.84 -3.31
CA VAL A 42 -11.07 -4.43 -3.67
C VAL A 42 -11.98 -4.32 -4.90
N ALA A 43 -11.82 -5.21 -5.89
CA ALA A 43 -12.69 -5.23 -7.06
C ALA A 43 -14.14 -5.59 -6.70
N GLU A 44 -14.36 -6.51 -5.75
CA GLU A 44 -15.68 -6.83 -5.20
C GLU A 44 -16.31 -5.61 -4.52
N MET A 45 -15.56 -4.91 -3.67
CA MET A 45 -16.03 -3.66 -3.06
C MET A 45 -16.41 -2.59 -4.09
N CYS A 46 -15.63 -2.44 -5.16
CA CYS A 46 -15.96 -1.52 -6.25
C CYS A 46 -17.25 -1.92 -6.95
N LYS A 47 -17.45 -3.21 -7.22
CA LYS A 47 -18.68 -3.74 -7.83
C LYS A 47 -19.90 -3.48 -6.95
N ASP A 48 -19.78 -3.68 -5.64
CA ASP A 48 -20.85 -3.43 -4.69
C ASP A 48 -21.18 -1.94 -4.57
N TYR A 49 -20.17 -1.06 -4.62
CA TYR A 49 -20.39 0.38 -4.59
C TYR A 49 -21.17 0.89 -5.81
N ILE A 50 -20.89 0.37 -7.00
CA ILE A 50 -21.58 0.78 -8.23
C ILE A 50 -22.95 0.10 -8.42
N LYS A 51 -23.22 -0.96 -7.67
CA LYS A 51 -24.47 -1.72 -7.77
C LYS A 51 -25.66 -0.82 -7.40
N GLY A 52 -26.59 -0.64 -8.34
CA GLY A 52 -27.78 0.19 -8.15
C GLY A 52 -27.57 1.70 -8.34
N LYS A 53 -26.40 2.14 -8.82
CA LYS A 53 -26.18 3.51 -9.29
C LYS A 53 -26.47 3.61 -10.79
N ASP A 54 -27.06 4.73 -11.22
CA ASP A 54 -27.33 4.99 -12.64
C ASP A 54 -26.02 5.22 -13.41
N LEU A 55 -25.97 4.76 -14.67
CA LEU A 55 -24.77 4.85 -15.52
C LEU A 55 -24.28 6.30 -15.70
N ASP A 56 -25.21 7.24 -15.89
CA ASP A 56 -24.90 8.66 -16.05
C ASP A 56 -24.18 9.24 -14.81
N SER A 57 -24.47 8.70 -13.62
CA SER A 57 -23.82 9.10 -12.37
C SER A 57 -22.40 8.55 -12.23
N LEU A 58 -22.03 7.50 -13.00
CA LEU A 58 -20.75 6.79 -12.91
C LEU A 58 -19.73 7.22 -13.97
N SER A 59 -20.16 7.89 -15.03
CA SER A 59 -19.29 8.25 -16.18
C SER A 59 -18.41 9.49 -15.96
N THR A 60 -18.40 10.08 -14.76
CA THR A 60 -17.64 11.31 -14.48
C THR A 60 -16.39 11.01 -13.66
N ASP A 61 -15.32 11.78 -13.85
CA ASP A 61 -14.09 11.67 -13.03
C ASP A 61 -14.40 11.86 -11.53
N SER A 62 -15.37 12.73 -11.21
CA SER A 62 -15.87 12.95 -9.85
C SER A 62 -16.47 11.68 -9.21
N ALA A 63 -17.10 10.82 -10.01
CA ALA A 63 -17.67 9.56 -9.54
C ALA A 63 -16.58 8.56 -9.13
N VAL A 64 -15.49 8.50 -9.91
CA VAL A 64 -14.31 7.68 -9.58
C VAL A 64 -13.66 8.17 -8.29
N ASP A 65 -13.46 9.48 -8.15
CA ASP A 65 -12.92 10.07 -6.92
C ASP A 65 -13.79 9.79 -5.71
N ALA A 66 -15.12 9.89 -5.85
CA ALA A 66 -16.06 9.57 -4.78
C ALA A 66 -15.99 8.08 -4.39
N MET A 67 -15.90 7.19 -5.38
CA MET A 67 -15.72 5.75 -5.16
C MET A 67 -14.41 5.46 -4.42
N VAL A 68 -13.29 6.03 -4.86
CA VAL A 68 -11.99 5.85 -4.19
C VAL A 68 -12.04 6.37 -2.76
N LYS A 69 -12.63 7.54 -2.52
CA LYS A 69 -12.79 8.11 -1.17
C LYS A 69 -13.61 7.20 -0.25
N ASN A 70 -14.62 6.53 -0.79
CA ASN A 70 -15.47 5.62 -0.03
C ASN A 70 -14.79 4.28 0.27
N ILE A 71 -14.11 3.70 -0.73
CA ILE A 71 -13.54 2.34 -0.66
C ILE A 71 -12.15 2.31 -0.01
N ALA A 72 -11.33 3.35 -0.19
CA ALA A 72 -9.93 3.35 0.25
C ALA A 72 -9.70 3.07 1.75
N PRO A 73 -10.52 3.57 2.70
CA PRO A 73 -10.35 3.26 4.12
C PRO A 73 -10.43 1.75 4.40
N ASP A 74 -11.48 1.10 3.90
CA ASP A 74 -11.73 -0.33 4.10
C ASP A 74 -10.73 -1.18 3.31
N ALA A 75 -10.39 -0.78 2.08
CA ALA A 75 -9.34 -1.42 1.31
C ALA A 75 -8.01 -1.40 2.07
N ARG A 76 -7.60 -0.28 2.67
CA ARG A 76 -6.36 -0.22 3.46
C ARG A 76 -6.38 -1.16 4.68
N ALA A 77 -7.55 -1.41 5.26
CA ALA A 77 -7.70 -2.37 6.35
C ALA A 77 -7.50 -3.82 5.89
N LEU A 78 -7.86 -4.15 4.65
CA LEU A 78 -7.71 -5.49 4.07
C LEU A 78 -6.26 -5.93 3.83
N VAL A 79 -5.30 -5.00 3.80
CA VAL A 79 -3.89 -5.36 3.68
C VAL A 79 -3.52 -6.28 4.86
N PRO A 80 -2.95 -7.48 4.65
CA PRO A 80 -2.60 -8.35 5.77
C PRO A 80 -1.50 -7.76 6.65
N ASP A 81 -1.54 -8.05 7.95
CA ASP A 81 -0.52 -7.57 8.90
C ASP A 81 0.88 -8.06 8.57
N GLU A 82 1.01 -9.28 8.05
CA GLU A 82 2.31 -9.83 7.66
C GLU A 82 2.95 -9.02 6.52
N VAL A 83 2.16 -8.56 5.55
CA VAL A 83 2.64 -7.68 4.47
C VAL A 83 3.09 -6.32 5.03
N ARG A 84 2.32 -5.75 5.97
CA ARG A 84 2.72 -4.49 6.66
C ARG A 84 4.03 -4.66 7.41
N LYS A 85 4.16 -5.74 8.19
CA LYS A 85 5.37 -6.05 8.97
C LYS A 85 6.59 -6.27 8.08
N GLU A 86 6.42 -7.04 7.00
CA GLU A 86 7.48 -7.28 6.01
C GLU A 86 8.00 -5.97 5.40
N LEU A 87 7.10 -5.06 4.98
CA LEU A 87 7.49 -3.77 4.45
C LEU A 87 8.24 -2.91 5.48
N VAL A 88 7.75 -2.83 6.72
CA VAL A 88 8.40 -2.05 7.78
C VAL A 88 9.80 -2.61 8.08
N ARG A 89 9.95 -3.95 8.12
CA ARG A 89 11.26 -4.60 8.30
C ARG A 89 12.22 -4.28 7.16
N ASN A 90 11.76 -4.36 5.91
CA ASN A 90 12.57 -4.02 4.74
C ASN A 90 12.98 -2.55 4.73
N ILE A 91 12.06 -1.63 5.03
CA ILE A 91 12.37 -0.20 5.19
C ILE A 91 13.44 0.02 6.27
N ALA A 92 13.27 -0.59 7.45
CA ALA A 92 14.23 -0.46 8.55
C ALA A 92 15.62 -0.98 8.16
N SER A 93 15.69 -2.17 7.55
CA SER A 93 16.91 -2.78 7.01
C SER A 93 17.60 -1.89 5.97
N MET A 94 16.83 -1.34 5.03
CA MET A 94 17.33 -0.47 3.98
C MET A 94 17.91 0.85 4.49
N ILE A 95 17.36 1.39 5.59
CA ILE A 95 17.83 2.60 6.25
C ILE A 95 19.08 2.31 7.10
N SER A 96 19.06 1.22 7.88
CA SER A 96 20.15 0.82 8.79
C SER A 96 21.36 0.21 8.09
N GLY A 97 21.22 -0.21 6.83
CA GLY A 97 22.30 -0.84 6.06
C GLY A 97 22.58 -2.30 6.45
N ASN A 98 21.68 -2.93 7.20
CA ASN A 98 21.78 -4.33 7.60
C ASN A 98 20.84 -5.16 6.72
N PRO A 99 21.24 -6.31 6.15
CA PRO A 99 20.37 -7.09 5.27
C PRO A 99 19.09 -7.54 6.00
N PRO A 100 17.94 -7.64 5.30
CA PRO A 100 16.74 -8.17 5.92
C PRO A 100 17.01 -9.62 6.34
N PRO A 101 16.51 -10.07 7.50
CA PRO A 101 16.61 -11.49 7.87
C PRO A 101 15.93 -12.32 6.78
N PRO A 102 16.45 -13.52 6.45
CA PRO A 102 15.89 -14.37 5.41
C PRO A 102 14.40 -14.61 5.68
N ASP A 103 13.59 -14.46 4.62
CA ASP A 103 12.14 -14.61 4.68
C ASP A 103 11.78 -15.91 5.41
N VAL A 104 11.17 -15.76 6.59
CA VAL A 104 10.46 -16.88 7.21
C VAL A 104 9.17 -17.01 6.42
N VAL A 105 9.24 -17.80 5.34
CA VAL A 105 8.06 -18.24 4.60
C VAL A 105 7.13 -18.90 5.62
N PRO A 106 5.94 -18.34 5.91
CA PRO A 106 4.99 -19.00 6.79
C PRO A 106 4.61 -20.33 6.15
N LYS A 107 4.82 -21.41 6.90
CA LYS A 107 4.56 -22.80 6.51
C LYS A 107 3.07 -23.09 6.47
#